data_AF-A0AAE9Y8N0-F1
#
_entry.id   AF-A0AAE9Y8N0-F1
#
_cell.length_a   1.000
_cell.length_b   1.000
_cell.length_c   1.000
_cell.angle_alpha   90.00
_cell.angle_beta   90.00
_cell.angle_gamma   90.00
#
_symmetry.space_group_name_H-M   'P 1'
#
loop_
_entity.id
_entity.type
_entity.pdbx_description
1 polymer ?
#
loop_
_entity_poly.entity_id
_entity_poly.type
_entity_poly.pdbx_seq_one_letter_code
_entity_poly.pdbx_strand_id
1 'polypeptide(L)'
;MASTDDVRDAGARAVASLHQSITERLARLIRSDEEWAAQAVDVGLVDRDWLADPTANPARIAPPNQVVQRFLERTAEQRPSVLANLGLSALQAMSLARTDASGTGTSPVTPVTVVFTDLEGFTGFTATEGDDAAASLVGAHNRWVGPVVRSRGGHIVKRLGDGLMLSFPAPEAAVLAAVELVSEDPSPLRVRAGLHHGDAVVTHDDVVGHVVNVAARLTEQAKGGEALASVDVRAAATDLRGVEFTRARRYRLKGLDPISASKVRRVSSSSSLAR
;
A
#
# COMPACT_ATOMS: atom_id res chain seq x y z
N MET A 1 15.66 -19.35 -33.76
CA MET A 1 15.05 -18.03 -33.55
C MET A 1 13.56 -18.26 -33.40
N ALA A 2 12.98 -18.00 -32.22
CA ALA A 2 11.53 -18.10 -32.05
C ALA A 2 10.84 -17.02 -32.91
N SER A 3 9.75 -17.38 -33.60
CA SER A 3 9.02 -16.46 -34.46
C SER A 3 8.39 -15.33 -33.64
N THR A 4 8.25 -14.13 -34.22
CA THR A 4 7.61 -12.98 -33.57
C THR A 4 6.17 -13.28 -33.15
N ASP A 5 5.51 -14.22 -33.82
CA ASP A 5 4.18 -14.72 -33.44
C ASP A 5 4.23 -15.60 -32.19
N ASP A 6 5.23 -16.47 -32.02
CA ASP A 6 5.37 -17.33 -30.82
C ASP A 6 5.55 -16.51 -29.54
N VAL A 7 6.23 -15.36 -29.63
CA VAL A 7 6.48 -14.45 -28.51
C VAL A 7 5.20 -13.69 -28.13
N ARG A 8 4.40 -13.27 -29.12
CA ARG A 8 3.10 -12.62 -28.89
C ARG A 8 2.09 -13.59 -28.27
N ASP A 9 2.07 -14.82 -28.77
CA ASP A 9 1.22 -15.90 -28.29
C ASP A 9 1.58 -16.36 -26.88
N ALA A 10 2.89 -16.45 -26.58
CA ALA A 10 3.36 -16.72 -25.22
C ALA A 10 2.99 -15.59 -24.25
N GLY A 11 3.09 -14.32 -24.69
CA GLY A 11 2.65 -13.16 -23.92
C GLY A 11 1.15 -13.16 -23.65
N ALA A 12 0.33 -13.46 -24.66
CA ALA A 12 -1.12 -13.56 -24.51
C ALA A 12 -1.54 -14.69 -23.56
N ARG A 13 -0.89 -15.87 -23.65
CA ARG A 13 -1.12 -16.99 -22.72
C ARG A 13 -0.67 -16.69 -21.29
N ALA A 14 0.45 -15.98 -21.11
CA ALA A 14 0.92 -15.56 -19.80
C ALA A 14 -0.03 -14.53 -19.15
N VAL A 15 -0.53 -13.57 -19.92
CA VAL A 15 -1.52 -12.58 -19.47
C VAL A 15 -2.86 -13.25 -19.14
N ALA A 16 -3.32 -14.20 -19.96
CA ALA A 16 -4.56 -14.94 -19.70
C ALA A 16 -4.46 -15.82 -18.44
N SER A 17 -3.33 -16.51 -18.24
CA SER A 17 -3.08 -17.31 -17.03
C SER A 17 -2.99 -16.45 -15.78
N LEU A 18 -2.38 -15.27 -15.87
CA LEU A 18 -2.34 -14.30 -14.78
C LEU A 18 -3.73 -13.77 -14.43
N HIS A 19 -4.52 -13.42 -15.45
CA HIS A 19 -5.90 -12.95 -15.28
C HIS A 19 -6.74 -14.02 -14.58
N GLN A 20 -6.68 -15.26 -15.03
CA GLN A 20 -7.39 -16.40 -14.42
C GLN A 20 -7.00 -16.62 -12.95
N SER A 21 -5.69 -16.56 -12.64
CA SER A 21 -5.20 -16.71 -11.26
C SER A 21 -5.70 -15.60 -10.33
N ILE A 22 -5.83 -14.37 -10.85
CA ILE A 22 -6.36 -13.22 -10.11
C ILE A 22 -7.87 -13.39 -9.86
N THR A 23 -8.62 -13.78 -10.89
CA THR A 23 -10.08 -14.01 -10.81
C THR A 23 -10.43 -15.09 -9.79
N GLU A 24 -9.74 -16.23 -9.82
CA GLU A 24 -9.96 -17.34 -8.87
C GLU A 24 -9.61 -16.96 -7.43
N ARG A 25 -8.65 -16.06 -7.24
CA ARG A 25 -8.23 -15.58 -5.92
C ARG A 25 -9.23 -14.58 -5.36
N LEU A 26 -9.75 -13.68 -6.18
CA LEU A 26 -10.84 -12.76 -5.84
C LEU A 26 -12.12 -13.51 -5.48
N ALA A 27 -12.54 -14.49 -6.28
CA ALA A 27 -13.72 -15.29 -6.00
C ALA A 27 -13.58 -16.12 -4.71
N ARG A 28 -12.38 -16.63 -4.40
CA ARG A 28 -12.11 -17.30 -3.11
C ARG A 28 -12.22 -16.36 -1.92
N LEU A 29 -11.69 -15.15 -2.08
CA LEU A 29 -11.80 -14.11 -1.08
C LEU A 29 -13.27 -13.80 -0.83
N ILE A 30 -14.05 -13.50 -1.88
CA ILE A 30 -15.46 -13.15 -1.74
C ILE A 30 -16.25 -14.30 -1.10
N ARG A 31 -16.00 -15.55 -1.50
CA ARG A 31 -16.65 -16.73 -0.90
C ARG A 31 -16.19 -17.08 0.51
N SER A 32 -15.04 -16.59 0.96
CA SER A 32 -14.54 -16.89 2.30
C SER A 32 -15.35 -16.23 3.42
N ASP A 33 -16.27 -15.32 3.07
CA ASP A 33 -17.19 -14.62 3.95
C ASP A 33 -18.59 -14.58 3.30
N GLU A 34 -19.53 -15.34 3.86
CA GLU A 34 -20.86 -15.56 3.28
C GLU A 34 -21.70 -14.27 3.25
N GLU A 35 -21.48 -13.38 4.22
CA GLU A 35 -22.15 -12.08 4.31
C GLU A 35 -21.58 -11.11 3.26
N TRP A 36 -20.26 -11.13 3.07
CA TRP A 36 -19.57 -10.34 2.04
C TRP A 36 -19.96 -10.79 0.62
N ALA A 37 -20.07 -12.10 0.38
CA ALA A 37 -20.55 -12.65 -0.88
C ALA A 37 -21.99 -12.24 -1.19
N ALA A 38 -22.87 -12.30 -0.18
CA ALA A 38 -24.27 -11.91 -0.33
C ALA A 38 -24.39 -10.42 -0.67
N GLN A 39 -23.64 -9.55 0.01
CA GLN A 39 -23.64 -8.11 -0.26
C GLN A 39 -23.03 -7.76 -1.62
N ALA A 40 -21.94 -8.41 -2.03
CA ALA A 40 -21.32 -8.17 -3.34
C ALA A 40 -22.27 -8.54 -4.50
N VAL A 41 -23.09 -9.58 -4.32
CA VAL A 41 -24.17 -9.93 -5.26
C VAL A 41 -25.29 -8.89 -5.24
N ASP A 42 -25.73 -8.47 -4.05
CA ASP A 42 -26.85 -7.55 -3.88
C ASP A 42 -26.58 -6.16 -4.49
N VAL A 43 -25.34 -5.66 -4.38
CA VAL A 43 -24.93 -4.39 -5.00
C VAL A 43 -24.55 -4.52 -6.48
N GLY A 44 -24.65 -5.71 -7.05
CA GLY A 44 -24.29 -5.98 -8.46
C GLY A 44 -22.79 -5.86 -8.75
N LEU A 45 -21.92 -6.06 -7.75
CA LEU A 45 -20.47 -6.06 -7.93
C LEU A 45 -19.98 -7.30 -8.68
N VAL A 46 -20.64 -8.42 -8.41
CA VAL A 46 -20.42 -9.72 -9.05
C VAL A 46 -21.77 -10.43 -9.16
N ASP A 47 -21.97 -11.27 -10.16
CA ASP A 47 -23.16 -12.11 -10.23
C ASP A 47 -22.96 -13.46 -9.50
N ARG A 48 -24.07 -14.13 -9.15
CA ARG A 48 -24.02 -15.41 -8.42
C ARG A 48 -23.37 -16.53 -9.24
N ASP A 49 -23.49 -16.49 -10.57
CA ASP A 49 -22.98 -17.53 -11.45
C ASP A 49 -21.46 -17.40 -11.60
N TRP A 50 -20.92 -16.17 -11.61
CA TRP A 50 -19.50 -15.85 -11.53
C TRP A 50 -18.90 -16.28 -10.18
N LEU A 51 -19.61 -16.04 -9.07
CA LEU A 51 -19.17 -16.47 -7.74
C LEU A 51 -19.07 -17.99 -7.61
N ALA A 52 -19.98 -18.71 -8.26
CA ALA A 52 -19.98 -20.17 -8.28
C ALA A 52 -18.83 -20.73 -9.13
N ASP A 53 -18.67 -20.23 -10.36
CA ASP A 53 -17.63 -20.65 -11.31
C ASP A 53 -17.05 -19.45 -12.09
N PRO A 54 -16.03 -18.77 -11.53
CA PRO A 54 -15.46 -17.54 -12.10
C PRO A 54 -14.63 -17.79 -13.36
N THR A 55 -14.31 -19.05 -13.66
CA THR A 55 -13.53 -19.45 -14.83
C THR A 55 -14.40 -19.79 -16.03
N ALA A 56 -15.56 -20.39 -15.79
CA ALA A 56 -16.53 -20.69 -16.84
C ALA A 56 -17.45 -19.49 -17.14
N ASN A 57 -17.71 -18.63 -16.16
CA ASN A 57 -18.55 -17.45 -16.29
C ASN A 57 -17.68 -16.19 -16.20
N PRO A 58 -17.27 -15.55 -17.30
CA PRO A 58 -16.58 -14.27 -17.24
C PRO A 58 -17.50 -13.18 -16.67
N ALA A 59 -16.98 -12.32 -15.78
CA ALA A 59 -17.78 -11.30 -15.09
C ALA A 59 -18.52 -10.43 -16.11
N ARG A 60 -19.85 -10.55 -16.16
CA ARG A 60 -20.69 -9.80 -17.11
C ARG A 60 -21.02 -8.40 -16.63
N ILE A 61 -20.65 -8.09 -15.39
CA ILE A 61 -20.94 -6.83 -14.72
C ILE A 61 -19.62 -6.25 -14.24
N ALA A 62 -19.22 -5.14 -14.85
CA ALA A 62 -18.34 -4.18 -14.21
C ALA A 62 -19.28 -3.09 -13.68
N PRO A 63 -19.60 -3.07 -12.37
CA PRO A 63 -20.41 -1.99 -11.86
C PRO A 63 -19.67 -0.66 -12.08
N PRO A 64 -20.39 0.48 -12.16
CA PRO A 64 -19.73 1.78 -12.20
C PRO A 64 -18.70 1.87 -11.06
N ASN A 65 -17.54 2.45 -11.36
CA ASN A 65 -16.47 2.74 -10.39
C ASN A 65 -16.97 3.22 -9.01
N GLN A 66 -18.02 4.05 -9.00
CA GLN A 66 -18.66 4.58 -7.80
C GLN A 66 -19.33 3.52 -6.91
N VAL A 67 -19.83 2.43 -7.47
CA VAL A 67 -20.47 1.32 -6.72
C VAL A 67 -19.39 0.46 -6.08
N VAL A 68 -18.31 0.14 -6.80
CA VAL A 68 -17.12 -0.54 -6.25
C VAL A 68 -16.53 0.29 -5.11
N GLN A 69 -16.40 1.60 -5.35
CA GLN A 69 -15.84 2.55 -4.39
C GLN A 69 -16.69 2.63 -3.12
N ARG A 70 -18.01 2.86 -3.22
CA ARG A 70 -18.91 2.94 -2.05
C ARG A 70 -18.98 1.63 -1.28
N PHE A 71 -18.88 0.50 -1.98
CA PHE A 71 -18.84 -0.80 -1.36
C PHE A 71 -17.55 -0.96 -0.54
N LEU A 72 -16.39 -0.66 -1.13
CA LEU A 72 -15.10 -0.73 -0.43
C LEU A 72 -14.98 0.29 0.71
N GLU A 73 -15.51 1.51 0.55
CA GLU A 73 -15.58 2.53 1.59
C GLU A 73 -16.46 2.07 2.77
N ARG A 74 -17.66 1.54 2.49
CA ARG A 74 -18.53 0.98 3.54
C ARG A 74 -17.92 -0.24 4.21
N THR A 75 -17.25 -1.11 3.46
CA THR A 75 -16.54 -2.27 4.03
C THR A 75 -15.35 -1.83 4.87
N ALA A 76 -14.60 -0.81 4.47
CA ALA A 76 -13.52 -0.22 5.24
C ALA A 76 -14.00 0.42 6.56
N GLU A 77 -15.15 1.09 6.51
CA GLU A 77 -15.80 1.71 7.67
C GLU A 77 -16.35 0.66 8.66
N GLN A 78 -16.86 -0.46 8.16
CA GLN A 78 -17.49 -1.50 8.99
C GLN A 78 -16.54 -2.63 9.41
N ARG A 79 -15.48 -2.88 8.63
CA ARG A 79 -14.53 -3.98 8.85
C ARG A 79 -13.10 -3.55 8.47
N PRO A 80 -12.39 -2.83 9.36
CA PRO A 80 -11.04 -2.32 9.12
C PRO A 80 -10.02 -3.41 8.74
N SER A 81 -10.22 -4.64 9.22
CA SER A 81 -9.37 -5.81 9.00
C SER A 81 -9.46 -6.40 7.58
N VAL A 82 -10.52 -6.09 6.81
CA VAL A 82 -10.69 -6.58 5.44
C VAL A 82 -9.76 -5.82 4.47
N LEU A 83 -9.53 -4.52 4.68
CA LEU A 83 -8.57 -3.73 3.90
C LEU A 83 -7.12 -4.24 4.05
N ALA A 84 -6.76 -4.71 5.24
CA ALA A 84 -5.45 -5.31 5.50
C ALA A 84 -5.22 -6.60 4.66
N ASN A 85 -6.30 -7.36 4.39
CA ASN A 85 -6.25 -8.62 3.64
C ASN A 85 -6.44 -8.46 2.11
N LEU A 86 -7.07 -7.36 1.67
CA LEU A 86 -7.32 -7.07 0.24
C LEU A 86 -6.02 -6.81 -0.54
N GLY A 87 -4.97 -6.36 0.15
CA GLY A 87 -3.64 -6.16 -0.42
C GLY A 87 -3.56 -5.04 -1.47
N LEU A 88 -2.34 -4.76 -1.89
CA LEU A 88 -1.97 -3.67 -2.80
C LEU A 88 -2.76 -3.63 -4.12
N SER A 89 -3.17 -4.78 -4.65
CA SER A 89 -3.91 -4.87 -5.91
C SER A 89 -5.32 -4.27 -5.82
N ALA A 90 -6.02 -4.45 -4.70
CA ALA A 90 -7.31 -3.80 -4.49
C ALA A 90 -7.16 -2.28 -4.35
N LEU A 91 -6.08 -1.82 -3.72
CA LEU A 91 -5.77 -0.39 -3.57
C LEU A 91 -5.52 0.30 -4.89
N GLN A 92 -4.81 -0.37 -5.80
CA GLN A 92 -4.57 0.14 -7.14
C GLN A 92 -5.84 0.12 -7.99
N ALA A 93 -6.68 -0.91 -7.88
CA ALA A 93 -7.97 -0.96 -8.56
C ALA A 93 -8.88 0.23 -8.16
N MET A 94 -8.92 0.57 -6.87
CA MET A 94 -9.63 1.77 -6.39
C MET A 94 -9.08 3.07 -6.97
N SER A 95 -7.78 3.11 -7.26
CA SER A 95 -7.08 4.32 -7.71
C SER A 95 -7.34 4.63 -9.18
N LEU A 96 -7.31 3.60 -10.03
CA LEU A 96 -7.65 3.70 -11.44
C LEU A 96 -9.10 4.12 -11.63
N ALA A 97 -10.00 3.57 -10.82
CA ALA A 97 -11.42 3.89 -10.82
C ALA A 97 -11.75 5.38 -10.53
N ARG A 98 -10.95 6.07 -9.69
CA ARG A 98 -11.13 7.52 -9.40
C ARG A 98 -10.63 8.40 -10.54
N THR A 99 -9.60 7.96 -11.26
CA THR A 99 -8.99 8.73 -12.35
C THR A 99 -9.96 8.90 -13.52
N ASP A 100 -10.81 7.88 -13.77
CA ASP A 100 -11.83 7.92 -14.82
C ASP A 100 -13.02 8.86 -14.49
N ALA A 101 -13.26 9.15 -13.20
CA ALA A 101 -14.33 10.06 -12.78
C ALA A 101 -13.95 11.55 -12.90
N SER A 102 -12.66 11.86 -13.03
CA SER A 102 -12.11 13.23 -13.03
C SER A 102 -11.79 13.79 -14.42
N GLY A 103 -12.43 13.31 -15.50
CA GLY A 103 -12.53 13.96 -16.81
C GLY A 103 -11.22 14.27 -17.57
N THR A 104 -10.97 13.55 -18.67
CA THR A 104 -10.24 13.96 -19.91
C THR A 104 -8.95 14.80 -19.85
N GLY A 105 -8.25 14.90 -18.72
CA GLY A 105 -6.92 15.50 -18.61
C GLY A 105 -5.90 14.47 -18.16
N THR A 106 -4.85 14.23 -18.97
CA THR A 106 -3.65 13.53 -18.50
C THR A 106 -3.05 14.33 -17.34
N SER A 107 -3.31 13.89 -16.11
CA SER A 107 -2.68 14.47 -14.92
C SER A 107 -1.16 14.32 -15.06
N PRO A 108 -0.38 15.38 -14.82
CA PRO A 108 1.05 15.36 -15.08
C PRO A 108 1.74 14.32 -14.20
N VAL A 109 2.64 13.55 -14.81
CA VAL A 109 3.55 12.66 -14.09
C VAL A 109 4.58 13.55 -13.39
N THR A 110 4.70 13.38 -12.08
CA THR A 110 5.63 14.16 -11.25
C THR A 110 6.39 13.25 -10.29
N PRO A 111 7.64 13.61 -9.94
CA PRO A 111 8.41 12.87 -8.95
C PRO A 111 7.78 13.05 -7.57
N VAL A 112 7.59 11.94 -6.86
CA VAL A 112 7.00 11.93 -5.51
C VAL A 112 7.64 10.83 -4.68
N THR A 113 7.71 11.04 -3.37
CA THR A 113 8.10 9.99 -2.43
C THR A 113 6.86 9.42 -1.77
N VAL A 114 6.62 8.12 -1.98
CA VAL A 114 5.53 7.40 -1.33
C VAL A 114 6.07 6.66 -0.11
N VAL A 115 5.35 6.79 1.00
CA VAL A 115 5.64 6.08 2.25
C VAL A 115 4.42 5.26 2.62
N PHE A 116 4.63 3.97 2.86
CA PHE A 116 3.63 3.12 3.51
C PHE A 116 4.06 2.86 4.94
N THR A 117 3.15 3.10 5.88
CA THR A 117 3.33 2.71 7.28
C THR A 117 2.33 1.64 7.66
N ASP A 118 2.68 0.83 8.65
CA ASP A 118 1.85 -0.26 9.15
C ASP A 118 2.23 -0.62 10.60
N LEU A 119 1.34 -1.28 11.35
CA LEU A 119 1.60 -1.78 12.69
C LEU A 119 2.01 -3.25 12.65
N GLU A 120 3.26 -3.56 13.02
CA GLU A 120 3.73 -4.94 13.05
C GLU A 120 2.94 -5.76 14.08
N GLY A 121 2.29 -6.84 13.63
CA GLY A 121 1.55 -7.76 14.50
C GLY A 121 0.07 -7.42 14.70
N PHE A 122 -0.47 -6.42 13.99
CA PHE A 122 -1.86 -5.97 14.16
C PHE A 122 -2.92 -7.06 13.98
N THR A 123 -2.74 -7.96 13.00
CA THR A 123 -3.66 -9.10 12.81
C THR A 123 -3.72 -10.00 14.04
N GLY A 124 -2.56 -10.28 14.66
CA GLY A 124 -2.48 -11.09 15.88
C GLY A 124 -3.05 -10.38 17.10
N PHE A 125 -2.83 -9.07 17.20
CA PHE A 125 -3.43 -8.22 18.22
C PHE A 125 -4.96 -8.23 18.13
N THR A 126 -5.52 -8.04 16.93
CA THR A 126 -6.98 -8.06 16.70
C THR A 126 -7.59 -9.40 17.10
N ALA A 127 -6.93 -10.51 16.75
CA ALA A 127 -7.40 -11.85 17.10
C ALA A 127 -7.38 -12.13 18.62
N THR A 128 -6.53 -11.44 19.37
CA THR A 128 -6.32 -11.68 20.81
C THR A 128 -7.13 -10.70 21.67
N GLU A 129 -7.13 -9.42 21.29
CA GLU A 129 -7.70 -8.30 22.07
C GLU A 129 -9.08 -7.87 21.57
N GLY A 130 -9.50 -8.35 20.39
CA GLY A 130 -10.81 -8.06 19.79
C GLY A 130 -10.87 -6.76 18.97
N ASP A 131 -11.97 -6.61 18.23
CA ASP A 131 -12.13 -5.54 17.23
C ASP A 131 -12.19 -4.14 17.84
N ASP A 132 -12.77 -3.98 19.04
CA ASP A 132 -12.87 -2.68 19.72
C ASP A 132 -11.50 -2.14 20.15
N ALA A 133 -10.64 -3.03 20.67
CA ALA A 133 -9.27 -2.69 21.01
C ALA A 133 -8.46 -2.36 19.75
N ALA A 134 -8.64 -3.13 18.69
CA ALA A 134 -8.00 -2.89 17.39
C ALA A 134 -8.41 -1.54 16.80
N ALA A 135 -9.70 -1.21 16.77
CA ALA A 135 -10.22 0.07 16.29
C ALA A 135 -9.69 1.25 17.12
N SER A 136 -9.60 1.09 18.43
CA SER A 136 -9.04 2.10 19.33
C SER A 136 -7.56 2.35 19.05
N LEU A 137 -6.78 1.29 18.82
CA LEU A 137 -5.36 1.36 18.47
C LEU A 137 -5.16 2.06 17.12
N VAL A 138 -5.93 1.69 16.10
CA VAL A 138 -5.92 2.36 14.79
C VAL A 138 -6.25 3.84 14.93
N GLY A 139 -7.28 4.18 15.71
CA GLY A 139 -7.65 5.57 15.97
C GLY A 139 -6.53 6.37 16.64
N ALA A 140 -5.84 5.79 17.62
CA ALA A 140 -4.69 6.41 18.27
C ALA A 140 -3.51 6.61 17.31
N HIS A 141 -3.17 5.57 16.54
CA HIS A 141 -2.13 5.63 15.51
C HIS A 141 -2.42 6.75 14.50
N ASN A 142 -3.64 6.77 13.95
CA ASN A 142 -4.07 7.77 12.97
C ASN A 142 -4.02 9.22 13.48
N ARG A 143 -4.35 9.46 14.76
CA ARG A 143 -4.25 10.78 15.39
C ARG A 143 -2.82 11.25 15.53
N TRP A 144 -1.90 10.31 15.77
CA TRP A 144 -0.49 10.61 15.96
C TRP A 144 0.27 10.82 14.64
N VAL A 145 -0.02 10.03 13.60
CA VAL A 145 0.65 10.19 12.28
C VAL A 145 0.29 11.53 11.62
N GLY A 146 -0.95 11.99 11.78
CA GLY A 146 -1.47 13.21 11.13
C GLY A 146 -0.59 14.47 11.33
N PRO A 147 -0.28 14.86 12.58
CA PRO A 147 0.64 15.97 12.86
C PRO A 147 2.04 15.79 12.26
N VAL A 148 2.63 14.59 12.37
CA VAL A 148 3.99 14.29 11.87
C VAL A 148 4.10 14.47 10.36
N VAL A 149 3.08 14.03 9.62
CA VAL A 149 3.00 14.14 8.17
C VAL A 149 2.78 15.59 7.73
N ARG A 150 1.81 16.27 8.35
CA ARG A 150 1.46 17.66 7.99
C ARG A 150 2.58 18.65 8.29
N SER A 151 3.29 18.49 9.42
CA SER A 151 4.40 19.38 9.79
C SER A 151 5.57 19.34 8.80
N ARG A 152 5.61 18.33 7.94
CA ARG A 152 6.64 18.09 6.92
C ARG A 152 6.13 18.28 5.50
N GLY A 153 4.95 18.86 5.32
CA GLY A 153 4.35 19.08 4.00
C GLY A 153 3.95 17.80 3.26
N GLY A 154 3.76 16.70 3.99
CA GLY A 154 3.24 15.46 3.44
C GLY A 154 1.72 15.41 3.45
N HIS A 155 1.17 14.46 2.70
CA HIS A 155 -0.25 14.19 2.59
C HIS A 155 -0.55 12.74 2.99
N ILE A 156 -1.61 12.55 3.77
CA ILE A 156 -2.19 11.21 3.97
C ILE A 156 -3.09 10.96 2.76
N VAL A 157 -2.64 10.11 1.85
CA VAL A 157 -3.38 9.75 0.64
C VAL A 157 -4.50 8.78 0.98
N LYS A 158 -4.19 7.73 1.75
CA LYS A 158 -5.17 6.68 2.14
C LYS A 158 -4.94 6.20 3.57
N ARG A 159 -6.05 5.86 4.24
CA ARG A 159 -6.08 5.15 5.53
C ARG A 159 -6.57 3.72 5.29
N LEU A 160 -5.80 2.74 5.75
CA LEU A 160 -5.91 1.33 5.35
C LEU A 160 -6.05 0.43 6.56
N GLY A 161 -7.00 0.76 7.46
CA GLY A 161 -7.03 0.16 8.78
C GLY A 161 -5.84 0.66 9.61
N ASP A 162 -4.94 -0.26 9.96
CA ASP A 162 -3.68 -0.02 10.67
C ASP A 162 -2.56 0.56 9.80
N GLY A 163 -2.69 0.41 8.48
CA GLY A 163 -1.75 0.98 7.52
C GLY A 163 -2.13 2.38 7.03
N LEU A 164 -1.12 3.13 6.59
CA LEU A 164 -1.30 4.43 5.93
C LEU A 164 -0.48 4.50 4.64
N MET A 165 -1.07 5.12 3.63
CA MET A 165 -0.35 5.55 2.43
C MET A 165 -0.15 7.05 2.49
N LEU A 166 1.10 7.47 2.45
CA LEU A 166 1.53 8.86 2.55
C LEU A 166 2.28 9.26 1.29
N SER A 167 2.17 10.53 0.91
CA SER A 167 2.97 11.11 -0.17
C SER A 167 3.67 12.37 0.30
N PHE A 168 4.88 12.56 -0.20
CA PHE A 168 5.71 13.71 0.08
C PHE A 168 6.34 14.20 -1.22
N PRO A 169 6.15 15.48 -1.58
CA PRO A 169 6.88 16.08 -2.70
C PRO A 169 8.39 16.09 -2.47
N ALA A 170 8.82 16.33 -1.21
CA ALA A 170 10.23 16.35 -0.81
C ALA A 170 10.68 14.98 -0.23
N PRO A 171 11.67 14.30 -0.83
CA PRO A 171 12.20 13.03 -0.33
C PRO A 171 12.76 13.10 1.09
N GLU A 172 13.44 14.21 1.43
CA GLU A 172 14.02 14.45 2.75
C GLU A 172 12.93 14.49 3.83
N ALA A 173 11.83 15.17 3.53
CA ALA A 173 10.67 15.27 4.41
C ALA A 173 10.05 13.89 4.67
N ALA A 174 9.93 13.06 3.62
CA ALA A 174 9.44 11.69 3.74
C ALA A 174 10.33 10.84 4.66
N VAL A 175 11.64 10.94 4.50
CA VAL A 175 12.62 10.23 5.33
C VAL A 175 12.53 10.67 6.78
N LEU A 176 12.51 11.97 7.05
CA LEU A 176 12.40 12.51 8.40
C LEU A 176 11.09 12.12 9.07
N ALA A 177 9.98 12.14 8.32
CA ALA A 177 8.68 11.68 8.80
C ALA A 177 8.75 10.19 9.17
N ALA A 178 9.20 9.33 8.25
CA ALA A 178 9.27 7.89 8.50
C ALA A 178 10.16 7.55 9.69
N VAL A 179 11.33 8.19 9.82
CA VAL A 179 12.23 7.98 10.95
C VAL A 179 11.56 8.38 12.27
N GLU A 180 10.85 9.51 12.31
CA GLU A 180 10.07 9.90 13.49
C GLU A 180 8.99 8.87 13.80
N LEU A 181 8.26 8.44 12.78
CA LEU A 181 7.15 7.49 12.91
C LEU A 181 7.57 6.10 13.38
N VAL A 182 8.78 5.64 13.07
CA VAL A 182 9.25 4.32 13.53
C VAL A 182 10.07 4.41 14.81
N SER A 183 10.49 5.61 15.21
CA SER A 183 11.27 5.84 16.43
C SER A 183 10.41 5.99 17.67
N GLU A 184 9.18 6.49 17.53
CA GLU A 184 8.25 6.45 18.66
C GLU A 184 7.77 5.03 18.93
N ASP A 185 7.48 4.78 20.20
CA ASP A 185 7.00 3.50 20.70
C ASP A 185 5.53 3.61 21.10
N PRO A 186 4.59 3.58 20.13
CA PRO A 186 3.18 3.50 20.45
C PRO A 186 2.86 2.08 20.94
N SER A 187 3.10 1.83 22.23
CA SER A 187 2.63 0.60 22.90
C SER A 187 1.13 0.37 22.56
N PRO A 188 0.71 -0.84 22.15
CA PRO A 188 1.44 -2.11 22.22
C PRO A 188 2.15 -2.56 20.92
N LEU A 189 1.99 -1.86 19.78
CA LEU A 189 2.51 -2.32 18.48
C LEU A 189 3.46 -1.30 17.84
N ARG A 190 4.54 -1.79 17.25
CA ARG A 190 5.55 -0.93 16.64
C ARG A 190 5.24 -0.63 15.18
N VAL A 191 5.40 0.62 14.79
CA VAL A 191 5.23 1.07 13.41
C VAL A 191 6.42 0.62 12.57
N ARG A 192 6.15 0.12 11.37
CA ARG A 192 7.14 -0.12 10.31
C ARG A 192 6.86 0.76 9.12
N ALA A 193 7.88 1.07 8.33
CA ALA A 193 7.73 1.92 7.15
C ALA A 193 8.56 1.45 5.95
N GLY A 194 8.02 1.69 4.76
CA GLY A 194 8.66 1.45 3.46
C GLY A 194 8.52 2.68 2.57
N LEU A 195 9.63 3.10 1.97
CA LEU A 195 9.74 4.33 1.20
C LEU A 195 10.31 4.08 -0.19
N HIS A 196 9.67 4.66 -1.19
CA HIS A 196 10.22 4.71 -2.54
C HIS A 196 9.92 6.05 -3.22
N HIS A 197 10.87 6.50 -4.03
CA HIS A 197 10.83 7.76 -4.76
C HIS A 197 10.84 7.45 -6.25
N GLY A 198 9.96 8.11 -6.99
CA GLY A 198 9.87 7.96 -8.43
C GLY A 198 8.68 8.71 -9.00
N ASP A 199 8.49 8.53 -10.29
CA ASP A 199 7.45 9.19 -11.05
C ASP A 199 6.07 8.57 -10.79
N ALA A 200 5.08 9.43 -10.58
CA ALA A 200 3.68 9.04 -10.42
C ALA A 200 2.73 10.09 -11.01
N VAL A 201 1.53 9.63 -11.35
CA VAL A 201 0.40 10.52 -11.56
C VAL A 201 -0.13 10.91 -10.19
N VAL A 202 -0.01 12.19 -9.84
CA VAL A 202 -0.48 12.74 -8.56
C VAL A 202 -1.68 13.62 -8.81
N THR A 203 -2.78 13.35 -8.12
CA THR A 203 -3.99 14.18 -8.13
C THR A 203 -4.23 14.77 -6.74
N HIS A 204 -5.28 15.57 -6.57
CA HIS A 204 -5.66 16.09 -5.25
C HIS A 204 -5.90 14.97 -4.23
N ASP A 205 -6.45 13.84 -4.69
CA ASP A 205 -6.97 12.79 -3.82
C ASP A 205 -6.23 11.44 -3.95
N ASP A 206 -5.26 11.32 -4.87
CA ASP A 206 -4.61 10.04 -5.13
C ASP A 206 -3.19 10.13 -5.70
N VAL A 207 -2.46 9.02 -5.61
CA VAL A 207 -1.16 8.81 -6.22
C VAL A 207 -1.14 7.45 -6.91
N VAL A 208 -0.88 7.45 -8.21
CA VAL A 208 -0.89 6.23 -9.04
C VAL A 208 0.47 6.05 -9.72
N GLY A 209 1.06 4.87 -9.55
CA GLY A 209 2.28 4.53 -10.27
C GLY A 209 2.99 3.31 -9.69
N HIS A 210 4.05 2.91 -10.37
CA HIS A 210 4.97 1.87 -9.89
C HIS A 210 5.55 2.23 -8.52
N VAL A 211 5.69 3.54 -8.24
CA VAL A 211 6.24 4.03 -6.97
C VAL A 211 5.49 3.49 -5.74
N VAL A 212 4.16 3.38 -5.86
CA VAL A 212 3.25 2.90 -4.81
C VAL A 212 3.53 1.42 -4.52
N ASN A 213 3.77 0.64 -5.57
CA ASN A 213 3.97 -0.80 -5.45
C ASN A 213 5.26 -1.15 -4.73
N VAL A 214 6.34 -0.50 -5.11
CA VAL A 214 7.65 -0.71 -4.48
C VAL A 214 7.61 -0.27 -3.02
N ALA A 215 7.04 0.90 -2.71
CA ALA A 215 6.96 1.40 -1.34
C ALA A 215 6.22 0.42 -0.41
N ALA A 216 5.03 -0.05 -0.82
CA ALA A 216 4.26 -1.02 -0.03
C ALA A 216 5.01 -2.35 0.16
N ARG A 217 5.66 -2.86 -0.89
CA ARG A 217 6.47 -4.10 -0.78
C ARG A 217 7.69 -3.94 0.10
N LEU A 218 8.30 -2.75 0.14
CA LEU A 218 9.36 -2.46 1.10
C LEU A 218 8.84 -2.43 2.54
N THR A 219 7.63 -1.91 2.79
CA THR A 219 6.99 -1.95 4.11
C THR A 219 6.79 -3.38 4.60
N GLU A 220 6.37 -4.29 3.72
CA GLU A 220 6.21 -5.72 4.05
C GLU A 220 7.55 -6.38 4.46
N GLN A 221 8.69 -5.85 4.01
CA GLN A 221 10.03 -6.34 4.38
C GLN A 221 10.58 -5.68 5.65
N ALA A 222 9.98 -4.58 6.10
CA ALA A 222 10.39 -3.87 7.29
C ALA A 222 9.85 -4.56 8.56
N LYS A 223 10.65 -4.52 9.63
CA LYS A 223 10.21 -4.94 10.97
C LYS A 223 9.64 -3.74 11.73
N GLY A 224 8.92 -4.02 12.81
CA GLY A 224 8.47 -2.99 13.75
C GLY A 224 9.65 -2.14 14.23
N GLY A 225 9.48 -0.82 14.12
CA GLY A 225 10.50 0.18 14.40
C GLY A 225 11.56 0.37 13.32
N GLU A 226 11.37 -0.21 12.13
CA GLU A 226 12.29 -0.04 11.00
C GLU A 226 11.62 0.73 9.87
N ALA A 227 12.38 1.66 9.28
CA ALA A 227 12.07 2.28 8.00
C ALA A 227 13.04 1.75 6.94
N LEU A 228 12.51 1.17 5.86
CA LEU A 228 13.28 0.76 4.68
C LEU A 228 13.06 1.75 3.53
N ALA A 229 14.15 2.32 3.03
CA ALA A 229 14.11 3.23 1.90
C ALA A 229 14.86 2.62 0.71
N SER A 230 14.24 2.64 -0.47
CA SER A 230 14.91 2.29 -1.73
C SER A 230 16.16 3.15 -1.96
N VAL A 231 17.07 2.68 -2.82
CA VAL A 231 18.22 3.46 -3.26
C VAL A 231 17.83 4.76 -3.95
N ASP A 232 16.66 4.82 -4.58
CA ASP A 232 16.15 6.02 -5.25
C ASP A 232 15.78 7.11 -4.23
N VAL A 233 15.19 6.74 -3.09
CA VAL A 233 14.98 7.67 -1.96
C VAL A 233 16.32 8.16 -1.42
N ARG A 234 17.29 7.26 -1.26
CA ARG A 234 18.63 7.64 -0.78
C ARG A 234 19.35 8.59 -1.75
N ALA A 235 19.17 8.41 -3.05
CA ALA A 235 19.75 9.28 -4.07
C ALA A 235 19.06 10.64 -4.11
N ALA A 236 17.74 10.68 -3.94
CA ALA A 236 16.94 11.89 -4.01
C ALA A 236 16.96 12.71 -2.72
N ALA A 237 17.05 12.08 -1.55
CA ALA A 237 17.06 12.75 -0.25
C ALA A 237 18.48 13.18 0.14
N THR A 238 18.85 14.41 -0.25
CA THR A 238 20.16 14.99 0.02
C THR A 238 20.14 15.84 1.30
N ASP A 239 21.29 16.03 1.97
CA ASP A 239 21.42 16.90 3.16
C ASP A 239 20.55 16.52 4.39
N LEU A 240 20.40 15.22 4.64
CA LEU A 240 19.69 14.72 5.83
C LEU A 240 20.57 14.82 7.09
N ARG A 241 20.30 15.80 7.95
CA ARG A 241 20.98 15.94 9.25
C ARG A 241 20.42 14.97 10.29
N GLY A 242 21.32 14.34 11.05
CA GLY A 242 20.94 13.45 12.16
C GLY A 242 20.26 12.15 11.74
N VAL A 243 20.32 11.79 10.45
CA VAL A 243 19.77 10.56 9.89
C VAL A 243 20.86 9.87 9.07
N GLU A 244 20.92 8.54 9.16
CA GLU A 244 21.82 7.74 8.34
C GLU A 244 21.09 6.61 7.62
N PHE A 245 21.61 6.27 6.45
CA PHE A 245 21.23 5.09 5.68
C PHE A 245 22.26 4.00 5.92
N THR A 246 21.83 2.80 6.31
CA THR A 246 22.73 1.65 6.38
C THR A 246 23.23 1.25 4.99
N ARG A 247 24.17 0.31 4.94
CA ARG A 247 24.54 -0.36 3.69
C ARG A 247 23.29 -0.90 2.99
N ALA A 248 23.17 -0.59 1.70
CA ALA A 248 22.06 -1.07 0.87
C ALA A 248 22.16 -2.59 0.69
N ARG A 249 21.02 -3.27 0.80
CA ARG A 249 20.87 -4.71 0.56
C ARG A 249 19.87 -4.92 -0.57
N ARG A 250 20.05 -5.98 -1.34
CA ARG A 250 19.13 -6.36 -2.42
C ARG A 250 17.96 -7.16 -1.84
N TYR A 251 16.74 -6.72 -2.11
CA TYR A 251 15.48 -7.36 -1.72
C TYR A 251 14.79 -7.92 -2.96
N ARG A 252 14.27 -9.15 -2.86
CA ARG A 252 13.37 -9.69 -3.88
C ARG A 252 11.95 -9.42 -3.42
N LEU A 253 11.25 -8.57 -4.15
CA LEU A 253 9.89 -8.16 -3.81
C LEU A 253 8.91 -8.96 -4.66
N LYS A 254 7.78 -9.36 -4.09
CA LYS A 254 6.78 -10.16 -4.80
C LYS A 254 6.23 -9.39 -6.00
N GLY A 255 6.41 -9.94 -7.20
CA GLY A 255 5.88 -9.37 -8.44
C GLY A 255 6.62 -8.12 -8.94
N LEU A 256 7.81 -7.83 -8.42
CA LEU A 256 8.65 -6.70 -8.83
C LEU A 256 10.09 -7.17 -9.06
N ASP A 257 10.84 -6.40 -9.85
CA ASP A 257 12.26 -6.63 -10.00
C ASP A 257 13.00 -6.41 -8.66
N PRO A 258 14.13 -7.13 -8.43
CA PRO A 258 14.89 -6.94 -7.20
C PRO A 258 15.38 -5.50 -7.05
N ILE A 259 15.07 -4.88 -5.92
CA ILE A 259 15.48 -3.51 -5.60
C ILE A 259 16.51 -3.50 -4.46
N SER A 260 17.41 -2.53 -4.49
CA SER A 260 18.29 -2.26 -3.36
C SER A 260 17.61 -1.28 -2.40
N ALA A 261 17.65 -1.58 -1.10
CA ALA A 261 17.12 -0.70 -0.06
C ALA A 261 18.04 -0.67 1.17
N SER A 262 17.98 0.44 1.89
CA SER A 262 18.72 0.70 3.12
C SER A 262 17.74 0.89 4.28
N LYS A 263 18.12 0.45 5.47
CA LYS A 263 17.45 0.92 6.68
C LYS A 263 17.80 2.38 6.91
N VAL A 264 16.85 3.14 7.40
CA VAL A 264 17.02 4.55 7.74
C VAL A 264 16.77 4.73 9.23
N ARG A 265 17.69 5.40 9.93
CA ARG A 265 17.60 5.59 11.38
C ARG A 265 18.18 6.93 11.80
N ARG A 266 17.72 7.44 12.96
CA ARG A 266 18.40 8.56 13.61
C ARG A 266 19.83 8.17 13.96
N VAL A 267 20.76 9.07 13.74
CA VAL A 267 22.11 8.96 14.29
C VAL A 267 21.97 9.25 15.78
N SER A 268 22.23 8.24 16.61
CA SER A 268 22.36 8.47 18.05
C SER A 268 23.51 9.46 18.22
N SER A 269 23.25 10.64 18.76
CA SER A 269 24.33 11.46 19.31
C SER A 269 24.97 10.61 20.40
N SER A 270 26.12 9.99 20.12
CA SER A 270 26.95 9.41 21.15
C SER A 270 27.15 10.51 22.18
N SER A 271 26.62 10.29 23.38
CA SER A 271 27.03 11.06 24.54
C SER A 271 28.55 11.01 24.56
N SER A 272 29.18 12.16 24.35
CA SER A 272 30.59 12.34 24.61
C SER A 272 30.79 12.15 26.11
N LEU A 273 30.96 10.91 26.53
CA LEU A 273 31.42 10.56 27.85
C LEU A 273 32.95 10.64 27.85
N ALA A 274 33.44 11.50 28.74
CA ALA A 274 34.77 11.51 29.33
C ALA A 274 35.95 11.85 28.41
N ARG A 275 36.46 13.07 28.57
CA ARG A 275 37.77 13.33 29.19
C ARG A 275 37.82 14.76 29.74
#